data_AF-A0A662RRD3-F1
#
_entry.id   AF-A0A662RRD3-F1
#
_cell.length_a   1.000
_cell.length_b   1.000
_cell.length_c   1.000
_cell.angle_alpha   90.00
_cell.angle_beta   90.00
_cell.angle_gamma   90.00
#
_symmetry.space_group_name_H-M   'P 1'
#
loop_
_entity.id
_entity.type
_entity.pdbx_description
1 polymer ?
#
loop_
_entity_poly.entity_id
_entity_poly.type
_entity_poly.pdbx_seq_one_letter_code
_entity_poly.pdbx_strand_id
1 'polypeptide(L)'
;MKMVVMEEMFPEEYRNSILGLVEANEGMKTLLGIFYLLKGYTTEEALVKNFRAMTGKDCKDLLKLLRRERILKIGPYKEYLCLSGYEEVFNDIAAGFSPQPSDLSEYFEIAVEEGNKAALKMIELLLKMGMQGIGEFSQYDCIKSDISEMFSPAVFSSLEEEFIKKNLCIYGKKQTKEFLKLYQGEDKIKEVKARIRDWKTNKLAELPVKETVEKATEKLIEDSRGKMKREKRKEKLAKTLGIPETEKIEDTVGYFSGFTTDDTLMMITGNALIDHDKLFLVITDSLSRYEAREWKDFPVIFITERIPKWIRNIDVVFKDAYPKISERKMAIAVPNQVAYSNFKQELLFKLVNQLGIREVVEL
;
A
#
# COMPACT_ATOMS: atom_id res chain seq x y z
N MET A 1 -49.77 -20.61 16.81
CA MET A 1 -48.36 -20.20 16.90
C MET A 1 -47.72 -21.05 17.99
N LYS A 2 -46.97 -22.12 17.63
CA LYS A 2 -46.29 -22.96 18.62
C LYS A 2 -44.97 -22.27 18.97
N MET A 3 -44.86 -21.78 20.19
CA MET A 3 -43.55 -21.48 20.80
C MET A 3 -42.78 -22.80 20.86
N VAL A 4 -41.78 -22.94 20.00
CA VAL A 4 -40.74 -23.95 20.20
C VAL A 4 -39.92 -23.44 21.37
N VAL A 5 -40.14 -24.03 22.54
CA VAL A 5 -39.21 -23.90 23.66
C VAL A 5 -37.91 -24.53 23.15
N MET A 6 -36.93 -23.71 22.80
CA MET A 6 -35.56 -24.20 22.65
C MET A 6 -35.13 -24.61 24.06
N GLU A 7 -34.99 -25.92 24.30
CA GLU A 7 -34.21 -26.40 25.44
C GLU A 7 -32.85 -25.71 25.37
N GLU A 8 -32.54 -24.89 26.37
CA GLU A 8 -31.23 -24.29 26.55
C GLU A 8 -30.25 -25.42 26.88
N MET A 9 -29.19 -25.52 26.08
CA MET A 9 -28.12 -26.48 26.33
C MET A 9 -27.26 -25.96 27.50
N PHE A 10 -26.75 -26.82 28.36
CA PHE A 10 -25.85 -26.32 29.40
C PHE A 10 -24.50 -25.90 28.78
N PRO A 11 -23.79 -24.87 29.31
CA PRO A 11 -22.50 -24.43 28.77
C PRO A 11 -21.45 -25.55 28.63
N GLU A 12 -21.46 -26.52 29.55
CA GLU A 12 -20.58 -27.70 29.49
C GLU A 12 -20.99 -28.70 28.39
N GLU A 13 -22.28 -28.88 28.15
CA GLU A 13 -22.77 -29.69 27.03
C GLU A 13 -22.44 -29.03 25.69
N TYR A 14 -22.52 -27.70 25.62
CA TYR A 14 -22.07 -26.91 24.46
C TYR A 14 -20.57 -27.09 24.22
N ARG A 15 -19.74 -26.98 25.28
CA ARG A 15 -18.30 -27.23 25.22
C ARG A 15 -18.00 -28.63 24.70
N ASN A 16 -18.60 -29.66 25.32
CA ASN A 16 -18.38 -31.06 24.96
C ASN A 16 -18.80 -31.37 23.52
N SER A 17 -19.88 -30.75 23.04
CA SER A 17 -20.34 -30.89 21.66
C SER A 17 -19.29 -30.36 20.66
N ILE A 18 -18.70 -29.20 20.94
CA ILE A 18 -17.64 -28.64 20.09
C ILE A 18 -16.39 -29.53 20.13
N LEU A 19 -15.97 -29.94 21.33
CA LEU A 19 -14.77 -30.76 21.50
C LEU A 19 -14.90 -32.12 20.80
N GLY A 20 -16.05 -32.78 20.91
CA GLY A 20 -16.31 -34.04 20.21
C GLY A 20 -16.24 -33.91 18.68
N LEU A 21 -16.74 -32.80 18.11
CA LEU A 21 -16.61 -32.52 16.67
C LEU A 21 -15.16 -32.26 16.25
N VAL A 22 -14.39 -31.60 17.12
CA VAL A 22 -12.99 -31.30 16.90
C VAL A 22 -12.12 -32.56 16.95
N GLU A 23 -12.37 -33.45 17.90
CA GLU A 23 -11.67 -34.73 18.01
C GLU A 23 -11.93 -35.62 16.79
N ALA A 24 -13.15 -35.59 16.26
CA ALA A 24 -13.53 -36.37 15.08
C ALA A 24 -13.01 -35.78 13.76
N ASN A 25 -12.63 -34.49 13.70
CA ASN A 25 -12.29 -33.83 12.45
C ASN A 25 -11.28 -32.69 12.64
N GLU A 26 -10.04 -32.90 12.18
CA GLU A 26 -8.98 -31.87 12.17
C GLU A 26 -9.39 -30.58 11.42
N GLY A 27 -10.18 -30.70 10.35
CA GLY A 27 -10.72 -29.54 9.64
C GLY A 27 -11.64 -28.68 10.52
N MET A 28 -12.27 -29.25 11.55
CA MET A 28 -13.05 -28.47 12.49
C MET A 28 -12.18 -27.53 13.32
N LYS A 29 -10.97 -27.97 13.72
CA LYS A 29 -10.00 -27.11 14.44
C LYS A 29 -9.64 -25.89 13.61
N THR A 30 -9.23 -26.11 12.36
CA THR A 30 -8.87 -25.03 11.44
C THR A 30 -10.04 -24.08 11.22
N LEU A 31 -11.26 -24.61 11.04
CA LEU A 31 -12.44 -23.78 10.84
C LEU A 31 -12.76 -22.90 12.05
N LEU A 32 -12.69 -23.44 13.27
CA LEU A 32 -12.90 -22.69 14.51
C LEU A 32 -11.80 -21.64 14.72
N GLY A 33 -10.54 -21.99 14.46
CA GLY A 33 -9.43 -21.03 14.51
C GLY A 33 -9.63 -19.84 13.57
N ILE A 34 -10.02 -20.09 12.31
CA ILE A 34 -10.35 -19.03 11.34
C ILE A 34 -11.53 -18.19 11.85
N PHE A 35 -12.55 -18.82 12.42
CA PHE A 35 -13.72 -18.12 12.96
C PHE A 35 -13.32 -17.11 14.03
N TYR A 36 -12.44 -17.51 14.96
CA TYR A 36 -11.90 -16.63 16.00
C TYR A 36 -11.17 -15.42 15.41
N LEU A 37 -10.34 -15.62 14.37
CA LEU A 37 -9.60 -14.55 13.71
C LEU A 37 -10.49 -13.52 13.02
N LEU A 38 -11.61 -13.95 12.46
CA LEU A 38 -12.51 -13.07 11.69
C LEU A 38 -13.36 -12.14 12.55
N LYS A 39 -13.47 -12.35 13.87
CA LYS A 39 -14.14 -11.46 14.84
C LYS A 39 -15.44 -10.81 14.31
N GLY A 40 -16.36 -11.62 13.80
CA GLY A 40 -17.66 -11.17 13.30
C GLY A 40 -17.76 -10.88 11.78
N TYR A 41 -16.68 -11.09 11.03
CA TYR A 41 -16.65 -11.15 9.55
C TYR A 41 -16.74 -12.59 9.00
N THR A 42 -17.42 -13.44 9.74
CA THR A 42 -17.55 -14.89 9.56
C THR A 42 -18.63 -15.25 8.53
N THR A 43 -18.63 -14.67 7.34
CA THR A 43 -19.53 -15.10 6.25
C THR A 43 -19.06 -16.43 5.64
N GLU A 44 -19.96 -17.15 4.96
CA GLU A 44 -19.58 -18.40 4.25
C GLU A 44 -18.41 -18.16 3.29
N GLU A 45 -18.45 -17.07 2.54
CA GLU A 45 -17.39 -16.70 1.58
C GLU A 45 -16.05 -16.50 2.28
N ALA A 46 -16.01 -15.75 3.39
CA ALA A 46 -14.78 -15.54 4.16
C ALA A 46 -14.25 -16.85 4.75
N LEU A 47 -15.11 -17.65 5.38
CA LEU A 47 -14.71 -18.92 6.00
C LEU A 47 -14.20 -19.92 4.95
N VAL A 48 -14.90 -20.07 3.82
CA VAL A 48 -14.50 -20.98 2.75
C VAL A 48 -13.20 -20.55 2.10
N LYS A 49 -13.02 -19.25 1.82
CA LYS A 49 -11.80 -18.75 1.18
C LYS A 49 -10.56 -19.00 2.03
N ASN A 50 -10.61 -18.60 3.31
CA ASN A 50 -9.48 -18.83 4.21
C ASN A 50 -9.22 -20.33 4.42
N PHE A 51 -10.27 -21.11 4.66
CA PHE A 51 -10.15 -22.54 4.90
C PHE A 51 -9.54 -23.27 3.70
N ARG A 52 -10.00 -22.93 2.49
CA ARG A 52 -9.49 -23.53 1.26
C ARG A 52 -8.03 -23.17 1.02
N ALA A 53 -7.63 -21.91 1.21
CA ALA A 53 -6.24 -21.52 1.07
C ALA A 53 -5.33 -22.26 2.08
N MET A 54 -5.77 -22.44 3.33
CA MET A 54 -4.99 -23.12 4.37
C MET A 54 -4.93 -24.64 4.20
N THR A 55 -6.01 -25.28 3.72
CA THR A 55 -6.15 -26.76 3.76
C THR A 55 -6.25 -27.43 2.40
N GLY A 56 -6.49 -26.67 1.32
CA GLY A 56 -6.84 -27.20 0.00
C GLY A 56 -8.24 -27.83 -0.10
N LYS A 57 -9.07 -27.73 0.95
CA LYS A 57 -10.40 -28.38 1.03
C LYS A 57 -11.53 -27.35 1.15
N ASP A 58 -12.78 -27.81 1.01
CA ASP A 58 -13.99 -27.01 1.24
C ASP A 58 -14.53 -27.28 2.66
N CYS A 59 -15.00 -26.23 3.36
CA CYS A 59 -15.56 -26.33 4.71
C CYS A 59 -17.08 -26.20 4.78
N LYS A 60 -17.80 -26.07 3.66
CA LYS A 60 -19.26 -25.87 3.66
C LYS A 60 -20.02 -26.95 4.43
N ASP A 61 -19.59 -28.21 4.34
CA ASP A 61 -20.26 -29.29 5.06
C ASP A 61 -19.95 -29.27 6.57
N LEU A 62 -18.77 -28.78 6.97
CA LEU A 62 -18.45 -28.51 8.38
C LEU A 62 -19.31 -27.36 8.94
N LEU A 63 -19.54 -26.31 8.14
CA LEU A 63 -20.44 -25.21 8.51
C LEU A 63 -21.89 -25.68 8.67
N LYS A 64 -22.37 -26.55 7.76
CA LYS A 64 -23.69 -27.18 7.88
C LYS A 64 -23.77 -28.05 9.14
N LEU A 65 -22.72 -28.81 9.44
CA LEU A 65 -22.63 -29.63 10.64
C LEU A 65 -22.73 -28.79 11.91
N LEU A 66 -21.89 -27.74 12.05
CA LEU A 66 -21.94 -26.82 13.19
C LEU A 66 -23.33 -26.17 13.38
N ARG A 67 -24.05 -25.91 12.29
CA ARG A 67 -25.43 -25.42 12.37
C ARG A 67 -26.43 -26.50 12.81
N ARG A 68 -26.28 -27.73 12.30
CA ARG A 68 -27.16 -28.85 12.65
C ARG A 68 -27.02 -29.21 14.13
N GLU A 69 -25.79 -29.21 14.64
CA GLU A 69 -25.49 -29.43 16.06
C GLU A 69 -25.76 -28.19 16.93
N ARG A 70 -26.42 -27.15 16.37
CA ARG A 70 -26.79 -25.91 17.07
C ARG A 70 -25.60 -25.20 17.74
N ILE A 71 -24.39 -25.32 17.21
CA ILE A 71 -23.23 -24.56 17.68
C ILE A 71 -23.23 -23.16 17.05
N LEU A 72 -23.58 -23.09 15.76
CA LEU A 72 -23.65 -21.83 15.02
C LEU A 72 -25.07 -21.54 14.52
N LYS A 73 -25.42 -20.25 14.50
CA LYS A 73 -26.59 -19.70 13.82
C LYS A 73 -26.17 -18.75 12.70
N ILE A 74 -27.09 -18.44 11.80
CA ILE A 74 -26.89 -17.41 10.78
C ILE A 74 -27.48 -16.09 11.29
N GLY A 75 -26.65 -15.06 11.32
CA GLY A 75 -27.00 -13.69 11.66
C GLY A 75 -27.72 -12.95 10.52
N PRO A 76 -28.18 -11.72 10.81
CA PRO A 76 -28.97 -10.91 9.86
C PRO A 76 -28.22 -10.55 8.58
N TYR A 77 -26.88 -10.56 8.60
CA TYR A 77 -26.02 -10.22 7.47
C TYR A 77 -25.33 -11.45 6.86
N LYS A 78 -25.93 -12.63 7.06
CA LYS A 78 -25.42 -13.93 6.59
C LYS A 78 -24.07 -14.33 7.20
N GLU A 79 -23.67 -13.69 8.29
CA GLU A 79 -22.53 -14.12 9.09
C GLU A 79 -22.91 -15.31 9.96
N TYR A 80 -21.98 -16.23 10.18
CA TYR A 80 -22.12 -17.27 11.17
C TYR A 80 -21.81 -16.68 12.55
N LEU A 81 -22.69 -16.92 13.51
CA LEU A 81 -22.57 -16.46 14.89
C LEU A 81 -22.65 -17.67 15.82
N CYS A 82 -21.94 -17.65 16.93
CA CYS A 82 -22.24 -18.56 18.03
C CYS A 82 -23.63 -18.26 18.62
N LEU A 83 -24.16 -19.21 19.37
CA LEU A 83 -25.41 -19.01 20.08
C LEU A 83 -25.25 -17.97 21.18
N SER A 84 -26.33 -17.21 21.40
CA SER A 84 -26.35 -16.19 22.45
C SER A 84 -26.31 -16.84 23.83
N GLY A 85 -25.42 -16.37 24.70
CA GLY A 85 -25.13 -16.96 26.01
C GLY A 85 -23.96 -17.94 26.03
N TYR A 86 -23.36 -18.26 24.87
CA TYR A 86 -22.23 -19.21 24.75
C TYR A 86 -20.99 -18.57 24.11
N GLU A 87 -20.99 -17.25 23.94
CA GLU A 87 -19.92 -16.50 23.29
C GLU A 87 -18.57 -16.76 23.95
N GLU A 88 -18.52 -16.70 25.29
CA GLU A 88 -17.29 -16.90 26.07
C GLU A 88 -16.73 -18.32 25.86
N VAL A 89 -17.55 -19.35 26.10
CA VAL A 89 -17.16 -20.75 25.89
C VAL A 89 -16.71 -21.02 24.46
N PHE A 90 -17.46 -20.50 23.47
CA PHE A 90 -17.10 -20.68 22.07
C PHE A 90 -15.77 -19.99 21.73
N ASN A 91 -15.60 -18.73 22.18
CA ASN A 91 -14.40 -17.96 21.88
C ASN A 91 -13.17 -18.57 22.54
N ASP A 92 -13.27 -19.07 23.77
CA ASP A 92 -12.17 -19.75 24.46
C ASP A 92 -11.69 -20.98 23.69
N ILE A 93 -12.63 -21.82 23.25
CA ILE A 93 -12.32 -23.03 22.48
C ILE A 93 -11.73 -22.65 21.11
N ALA A 94 -12.38 -21.73 20.39
CA ALA A 94 -11.94 -21.31 19.06
C ALA A 94 -10.57 -20.61 19.09
N ALA A 95 -10.29 -19.82 20.13
CA ALA A 95 -8.99 -19.21 20.37
C ALA A 95 -7.89 -20.26 20.56
N GLY A 96 -8.18 -21.35 21.28
CA GLY A 96 -7.26 -22.47 21.46
C GLY A 96 -6.85 -23.18 20.15
N PHE A 97 -7.65 -23.03 19.09
CA PHE A 97 -7.36 -23.57 17.75
C PHE A 97 -6.91 -22.50 16.74
N SER A 98 -6.77 -21.24 17.17
CA SER A 98 -6.27 -20.18 16.30
C SER A 98 -4.86 -20.54 15.83
N PRO A 99 -4.61 -20.56 14.50
CA PRO A 99 -3.26 -20.78 14.01
C PRO A 99 -2.35 -19.66 14.53
N GLN A 100 -1.07 -19.96 14.74
CA GLN A 100 -0.10 -18.91 15.04
C GLN A 100 0.29 -18.18 13.75
N PRO A 101 0.48 -16.86 13.81
CA PRO A 101 0.94 -16.12 12.66
C PRO A 101 2.37 -16.52 12.30
N SER A 102 2.66 -16.74 11.02
CA SER A 102 4.04 -16.93 10.57
C SER A 102 4.82 -15.62 10.62
N ASP A 103 6.15 -15.67 10.65
CA ASP A 103 6.99 -14.49 10.76
C ASP A 103 6.95 -13.66 9.45
N LEU A 104 6.33 -12.48 9.50
CA LEU A 104 6.27 -11.56 8.37
C LEU A 104 7.64 -10.99 8.00
N SER A 105 8.55 -10.79 8.96
CA SER A 105 9.92 -10.33 8.70
C SER A 105 10.67 -11.39 7.92
N GLU A 106 10.58 -12.67 8.31
CA GLU A 106 11.21 -13.78 7.58
C GLU A 106 10.68 -13.86 6.14
N TYR A 107 9.37 -13.79 5.96
CA TYR A 107 8.76 -13.78 4.63
C TYR A 107 9.22 -12.58 3.78
N PHE A 108 9.37 -11.40 4.40
CA PHE A 108 9.90 -10.22 3.73
C PHE A 108 11.33 -10.44 3.23
N GLU A 109 12.24 -10.98 4.06
CA GLU A 109 13.62 -11.24 3.64
C GLU A 109 13.68 -12.23 2.48
N ILE A 110 12.91 -13.33 2.55
CA ILE A 110 12.80 -14.31 1.44
C ILE A 110 12.33 -13.62 0.15
N ALA A 111 11.30 -12.78 0.24
CA ALA A 111 10.80 -12.06 -0.92
C ALA A 111 11.81 -11.05 -1.49
N VAL A 112 12.67 -10.46 -0.66
CA VAL A 112 13.79 -9.63 -1.10
C VAL A 112 14.84 -10.46 -1.84
N GLU A 113 15.28 -11.56 -1.25
CA GLU A 113 16.29 -12.47 -1.81
C GLU A 113 15.86 -13.08 -3.15
N GLU A 114 14.60 -13.51 -3.26
CA GLU A 114 14.01 -14.05 -4.49
C GLU A 114 13.70 -12.96 -5.54
N GLY A 115 13.81 -11.69 -5.19
CA GLY A 115 13.41 -10.58 -6.05
C GLY A 115 11.90 -10.59 -6.36
N ASN A 116 11.07 -11.13 -5.47
CA ASN A 116 9.62 -11.26 -5.64
C ASN A 116 8.91 -9.92 -5.44
N LYS A 117 9.00 -9.09 -6.48
CA LYS A 117 8.41 -7.74 -6.57
C LYS A 117 6.92 -7.69 -6.20
N ALA A 118 6.16 -8.72 -6.55
CA ALA A 118 4.71 -8.74 -6.33
C ALA A 118 4.37 -9.01 -4.85
N ALA A 119 5.08 -9.95 -4.22
CA ALA A 119 4.97 -10.18 -2.78
C ALA A 119 5.38 -8.94 -1.98
N LEU A 120 6.52 -8.33 -2.30
CA LEU A 120 6.99 -7.10 -1.65
C LEU A 120 5.98 -5.96 -1.76
N LYS A 121 5.34 -5.80 -2.92
CA LYS A 121 4.26 -4.82 -3.12
C LYS A 121 3.05 -5.11 -2.24
N MET A 122 2.62 -6.37 -2.16
CA MET A 122 1.49 -6.76 -1.33
C MET A 122 1.74 -6.51 0.15
N ILE A 123 2.95 -6.81 0.65
CA ILE A 123 3.35 -6.50 2.03
C ILE A 123 3.29 -4.98 2.26
N GLU A 124 3.88 -4.18 1.38
CA GLU A 124 3.85 -2.71 1.49
C GLU A 124 2.41 -2.18 1.59
N LEU A 125 1.53 -2.60 0.68
CA LEU A 125 0.14 -2.14 0.65
C LEU A 125 -0.59 -2.50 1.95
N LEU A 126 -0.48 -3.75 2.38
CA LEU A 126 -1.09 -4.23 3.62
C LEU A 126 -0.62 -3.44 4.85
N LEU A 127 0.65 -3.05 4.90
CA LEU A 127 1.21 -2.23 5.99
C LEU A 127 0.74 -0.76 5.92
N LYS A 128 0.52 -0.23 4.72
CA LYS A 128 0.05 1.16 4.49
C LYS A 128 -1.44 1.35 4.75
N MET A 129 -2.28 0.33 4.61
CA MET A 129 -3.72 0.46 4.82
C MET A 129 -4.12 0.90 6.23
N GLY A 130 -3.27 0.67 7.24
CA GLY A 130 -3.47 1.20 8.60
C GLY A 130 -3.17 2.70 8.75
N MET A 131 -2.42 3.32 7.83
CA MET A 131 -2.04 4.73 7.92
C MET A 131 -3.09 5.69 7.36
N GLN A 132 -3.89 5.24 6.38
CA GLN A 132 -4.69 6.17 5.59
C GLN A 132 -6.08 6.47 6.17
N GLY A 133 -6.44 5.90 7.34
CA GLY A 133 -7.72 6.15 7.98
C GLY A 133 -8.93 5.92 7.06
N ILE A 134 -8.78 5.09 6.01
CA ILE A 134 -9.81 4.88 4.99
C ILE A 134 -10.91 4.03 5.61
N GLY A 135 -11.82 4.72 6.28
CA GLY A 135 -13.18 4.25 6.50
C GLY A 135 -13.93 4.29 5.17
N GLU A 136 -14.67 3.23 4.91
CA GLU A 136 -15.71 3.08 3.87
C GLU A 136 -15.32 2.46 2.52
N PHE A 137 -14.05 2.15 2.25
CA PHE A 137 -13.68 1.29 1.11
C PHE A 137 -13.35 -0.15 1.51
N SER A 138 -13.62 -1.06 0.57
CA SER A 138 -13.08 -2.41 0.55
C SER A 138 -11.55 -2.30 0.44
N GLN A 139 -10.87 -2.40 1.59
CA GLN A 139 -9.40 -2.46 1.69
C GLN A 139 -8.82 -3.49 0.70
N TYR A 140 -9.54 -4.60 0.52
CA TYR A 140 -9.19 -5.64 -0.43
C TYR A 140 -9.20 -5.16 -1.89
N ASP A 141 -10.23 -4.42 -2.31
CA ASP A 141 -10.32 -3.92 -3.68
C ASP A 141 -9.22 -2.90 -3.99
N CYS A 142 -8.84 -2.07 -3.01
CA CYS A 142 -7.68 -1.17 -3.15
C CYS A 142 -6.39 -1.97 -3.43
N ILE A 143 -6.10 -3.00 -2.63
CA ILE A 143 -4.92 -3.84 -2.85
C ILE A 143 -5.00 -4.54 -4.20
N LYS A 144 -6.16 -5.12 -4.50
CA LYS A 144 -6.39 -5.84 -5.76
C LYS A 144 -6.19 -4.93 -6.97
N SER A 145 -6.69 -3.69 -6.93
CA SER A 145 -6.49 -2.70 -8.00
C SER A 145 -5.02 -2.34 -8.14
N ASP A 146 -4.38 -1.91 -7.05
CA ASP A 146 -2.98 -1.48 -7.04
C ASP A 146 -2.04 -2.62 -7.52
N ILE A 147 -2.29 -3.87 -7.12
CA ILE A 147 -1.53 -5.02 -7.59
C ILE A 147 -1.87 -5.33 -9.04
N SER A 148 -3.13 -5.25 -9.47
CA SER A 148 -3.53 -5.54 -10.87
C SER A 148 -3.00 -4.51 -11.88
N GLU A 149 -2.68 -3.30 -11.43
CA GLU A 149 -2.02 -2.28 -12.24
C GLU A 149 -0.52 -2.57 -12.43
N MET A 150 0.11 -3.22 -11.46
CA MET A 150 1.54 -3.57 -11.48
C MET A 150 1.80 -5.00 -12.01
N PHE A 151 0.87 -5.91 -11.75
CA PHE A 151 0.91 -7.36 -11.96
C PHE A 151 -0.41 -7.87 -12.53
N SER A 152 -0.48 -9.12 -12.98
CA SER A 152 -1.75 -9.66 -13.50
C SER A 152 -2.72 -10.02 -12.36
N PRO A 153 -4.04 -10.05 -12.62
CA PRO A 153 -5.01 -10.54 -11.63
C PRO A 153 -4.71 -11.95 -11.13
N ALA A 154 -4.14 -12.81 -11.97
CA ALA A 154 -3.71 -14.15 -11.59
C ALA A 154 -2.55 -14.13 -10.57
N VAL A 155 -1.61 -13.19 -10.70
CA VAL A 155 -0.53 -13.00 -9.71
C VAL A 155 -1.11 -12.54 -8.39
N PHE A 156 -2.09 -11.62 -8.39
CA PHE A 156 -2.77 -11.22 -7.17
C PHE A 156 -3.47 -12.39 -6.47
N SER A 157 -4.27 -13.18 -7.21
CA SER A 157 -4.96 -14.34 -6.64
C SER A 157 -3.98 -15.38 -6.08
N SER A 158 -2.86 -15.62 -6.77
CA SER A 158 -1.81 -16.52 -6.29
C SER A 158 -1.17 -16.03 -4.99
N LEU A 159 -0.84 -14.74 -4.91
CA LEU A 159 -0.24 -14.16 -3.70
C LEU A 159 -1.23 -14.09 -2.54
N GLU A 160 -2.49 -13.78 -2.81
CA GLU A 160 -3.53 -13.82 -1.79
C GLU A 160 -3.64 -15.22 -1.18
N GLU A 161 -3.76 -16.25 -2.02
CA GLU A 161 -3.83 -17.63 -1.56
C GLU A 161 -2.57 -18.01 -0.78
N GLU A 162 -1.38 -17.63 -1.27
CA GLU A 162 -0.12 -17.88 -0.60
C GLU A 162 -0.04 -17.22 0.78
N PHE A 163 -0.39 -15.93 0.91
CA PHE A 163 -0.30 -15.20 2.17
C PHE A 163 -1.28 -15.75 3.21
N ILE A 164 -2.49 -16.14 2.79
CA ILE A 164 -3.45 -16.79 3.68
C ILE A 164 -2.95 -18.17 4.09
N LYS A 165 -2.44 -18.97 3.13
CA LYS A 165 -1.89 -20.31 3.38
C LYS A 165 -0.71 -20.28 4.35
N LYS A 166 0.14 -19.24 4.25
CA LYS A 166 1.27 -19.00 5.17
C LYS A 166 0.85 -18.31 6.47
N ASN A 167 -0.45 -18.19 6.78
CA ASN A 167 -0.95 -17.51 7.98
C ASN A 167 -0.40 -16.08 8.18
N LEU A 168 -0.05 -15.38 7.10
CA LEU A 168 0.44 -13.99 7.16
C LEU A 168 -0.72 -13.01 7.20
N CYS A 169 -1.86 -13.37 6.61
CA CYS A 169 -3.05 -12.54 6.57
C CYS A 169 -4.34 -13.35 6.67
N ILE A 170 -5.43 -12.64 6.96
CA ILE A 170 -6.79 -13.17 6.97
C ILE A 170 -7.67 -12.36 6.00
N TYR A 171 -8.47 -13.05 5.20
CA TYR A 171 -9.45 -12.45 4.32
C TYR A 171 -10.80 -12.33 5.03
N GLY A 172 -11.43 -11.15 5.04
CA GLY A 172 -12.74 -10.95 5.65
C GLY A 172 -13.72 -10.27 4.71
N LYS A 173 -14.99 -10.69 4.78
CA LYS A 173 -16.07 -10.08 4.00
C LYS A 173 -17.39 -10.05 4.77
N LYS A 174 -18.02 -8.88 4.82
CA LYS A 174 -19.35 -8.65 5.39
C LYS A 174 -20.00 -7.45 4.73
N GLN A 175 -21.16 -7.65 4.11
CA GLN A 175 -21.86 -6.61 3.35
C GLN A 175 -20.93 -5.94 2.31
N THR A 176 -20.75 -4.62 2.40
CA THR A 176 -19.88 -3.82 1.53
C THR A 176 -18.42 -3.80 2.00
N LYS A 177 -18.11 -4.35 3.18
CA LYS A 177 -16.76 -4.39 3.72
C LYS A 177 -16.07 -5.68 3.33
N GLU A 178 -14.98 -5.56 2.59
CA GLU A 178 -14.09 -6.65 2.20
C GLU A 178 -12.64 -6.22 2.47
N PHE A 179 -11.85 -7.09 3.09
CA PHE A 179 -10.49 -6.77 3.48
C PHE A 179 -9.58 -7.99 3.41
N LEU A 180 -8.29 -7.71 3.25
CA LEU A 180 -7.22 -8.61 3.59
C LEU A 180 -6.37 -7.93 4.66
N LYS A 181 -6.20 -8.58 5.81
CA LYS A 181 -5.55 -7.97 6.97
C LYS A 181 -4.39 -8.82 7.43
N LEU A 182 -3.24 -8.19 7.69
CA LEU A 182 -2.10 -8.87 8.30
C LEU A 182 -2.48 -9.43 9.66
N TYR A 183 -2.15 -10.71 9.84
CA TYR A 183 -2.30 -11.38 11.11
C TYR A 183 -0.95 -11.32 11.82
N GLN A 184 -0.66 -10.18 12.45
CA GLN A 184 0.62 -9.89 13.11
C GLN A 184 0.37 -9.02 14.35
N GLY A 185 1.27 -9.09 15.33
CA GLY A 185 1.31 -8.14 16.45
C GLY A 185 1.75 -6.74 15.98
N GLU A 186 1.36 -5.70 16.71
CA GLU A 186 1.68 -4.31 16.34
C GLU A 186 3.18 -4.05 16.27
N ASP A 187 3.96 -4.63 17.18
CA ASP A 187 5.42 -4.46 17.20
C ASP A 187 6.07 -5.09 15.98
N LYS A 188 5.59 -6.26 15.55
CA LYS A 188 6.06 -6.93 14.33
C LYS A 188 5.69 -6.14 13.08
N ILE A 189 4.50 -5.55 13.04
CA ILE A 189 4.09 -4.63 11.96
C ILE A 189 5.04 -3.42 11.90
N LYS A 190 5.40 -2.82 13.04
CA LYS A 190 6.35 -1.69 13.09
C LYS A 190 7.74 -2.10 12.64
N GLU A 191 8.21 -3.28 13.05
CA GLU A 191 9.51 -3.83 12.65
C GLU A 191 9.58 -4.01 11.13
N VAL A 192 8.62 -4.70 10.53
CA VAL A 192 8.62 -4.93 9.07
C VAL A 192 8.46 -3.62 8.30
N LYS A 193 7.69 -2.66 8.81
CA LYS A 193 7.65 -1.30 8.25
C LYS A 193 9.03 -0.64 8.23
N ALA A 194 9.82 -0.78 9.30
CA ALA A 194 11.19 -0.27 9.31
C ALA A 194 12.07 -0.98 8.27
N ARG A 195 12.01 -2.31 8.20
CA ARG A 195 12.80 -3.08 7.22
C ARG A 195 12.46 -2.73 5.77
N ILE A 196 11.19 -2.60 5.42
CA ILE A 196 10.77 -2.17 4.07
C ILE A 196 11.27 -0.76 3.76
N ARG A 197 11.23 0.15 4.74
CA ARG A 197 11.77 1.50 4.59
C ARG A 197 13.26 1.47 4.28
N ASP A 198 14.03 0.74 5.07
CA ASP A 198 15.48 0.65 4.90
C ASP A 198 15.83 0.00 3.58
N TRP A 199 15.16 -1.10 3.23
CA TRP A 199 15.33 -1.79 1.96
C TRP A 199 15.02 -0.89 0.76
N LYS A 200 13.88 -0.16 0.78
CA LYS A 200 13.53 0.78 -0.29
C LYS A 200 14.55 1.92 -0.38
N THR A 201 14.99 2.44 0.76
CA THR A 201 15.97 3.52 0.82
C THR A 201 17.28 3.10 0.19
N ASN A 202 17.80 1.92 0.56
CA ASN A 202 19.03 1.37 0.02
C ASN A 202 18.89 1.11 -1.49
N LYS A 203 17.80 0.45 -1.89
CA LYS A 203 17.53 0.15 -3.31
C LYS A 203 17.38 1.41 -4.16
N LEU A 204 16.72 2.45 -3.65
CA LEU A 204 16.58 3.74 -4.34
C LEU A 204 17.90 4.52 -4.36
N ALA A 205 18.72 4.42 -3.32
CA ALA A 205 20.02 5.07 -3.25
C ALA A 205 21.03 4.45 -4.23
N GLU A 206 20.91 3.16 -4.50
CA GLU A 206 21.69 2.43 -5.50
C GLU A 206 21.28 2.76 -6.95
N LEU A 207 20.15 3.45 -7.17
CA LEU A 207 19.72 3.77 -8.53
C LEU A 207 20.67 4.80 -9.17
N PRO A 208 21.25 4.50 -10.35
CA PRO A 208 22.07 5.48 -11.09
C PRO A 208 21.25 6.71 -11.52
N VAL A 209 19.92 6.60 -11.48
CA VAL A 209 18.97 7.69 -11.70
C VAL A 209 19.19 8.82 -10.69
N LYS A 210 19.51 8.53 -9.42
CA LYS A 210 19.74 9.56 -8.40
C LYS A 210 20.86 10.49 -8.80
N GLU A 211 22.05 9.95 -9.03
CA GLU A 211 23.21 10.76 -9.44
C GLU A 211 22.96 11.49 -10.76
N THR A 212 22.26 10.86 -11.70
CA THR A 212 21.92 11.47 -13.00
C THR A 212 21.05 12.70 -12.80
N VAL A 213 20.04 12.61 -11.93
CA VAL A 213 19.13 13.72 -11.63
C VAL A 213 19.82 14.80 -10.80
N GLU A 214 20.66 14.43 -9.83
CA GLU A 214 21.47 15.39 -9.06
C GLU A 214 22.34 16.21 -10.00
N LYS A 215 23.15 15.56 -10.83
CA LYS A 215 24.04 16.22 -11.81
C LYS A 215 23.25 17.12 -12.78
N ALA A 216 22.11 16.65 -13.28
CA ALA A 216 21.25 17.44 -14.16
C ALA A 216 20.70 18.69 -13.46
N THR A 217 20.28 18.56 -12.21
CA THR A 217 19.74 19.66 -11.40
C THR A 217 20.81 20.68 -11.04
N GLU A 218 21.98 20.21 -10.60
CA GLU A 218 23.14 21.06 -10.28
C GLU A 218 23.59 21.87 -11.50
N LYS A 219 23.69 21.22 -12.66
CA LYS A 219 24.03 21.91 -13.91
C LYS A 219 23.04 23.01 -14.29
N LEU A 220 21.74 22.79 -14.08
CA LEU A 220 20.74 23.84 -14.32
C LEU A 220 20.91 25.03 -13.38
N ILE A 221 21.25 24.78 -12.12
CA ILE A 221 21.52 25.83 -11.14
C ILE A 221 22.78 26.60 -11.53
N GLU A 222 23.84 25.91 -11.93
CA GLU A 222 25.08 26.52 -12.41
C GLU A 222 24.85 27.38 -13.67
N ASP A 223 24.11 26.85 -14.65
CA ASP A 223 23.75 27.56 -15.88
C ASP A 223 22.92 28.82 -15.57
N SER A 224 21.96 28.74 -14.65
CA SER A 224 21.15 29.90 -14.24
C SER A 224 22.02 30.95 -13.55
N ARG A 225 22.82 30.55 -12.56
CA ARG A 225 23.76 31.44 -11.86
C ARG A 225 24.77 32.08 -12.83
N GLY A 226 25.24 31.32 -13.81
CA GLY A 226 26.15 31.79 -14.87
C GLY A 226 25.52 32.85 -15.76
N LYS A 227 24.29 32.63 -16.25
CA LYS A 227 23.53 33.64 -17.03
C LYS A 227 23.32 34.92 -16.23
N MET A 228 22.92 34.79 -14.97
CA MET A 228 22.63 35.92 -14.11
C MET A 228 23.88 36.80 -13.86
N LYS A 229 25.07 36.17 -13.72
CA LYS A 229 26.37 36.87 -13.69
C LYS A 229 26.70 37.54 -15.03
N ARG A 230 26.59 36.84 -16.17
CA ARG A 230 26.92 37.37 -17.51
C ARG A 230 26.05 38.55 -17.91
N GLU A 231 24.76 38.50 -17.58
CA GLU A 231 23.79 39.52 -17.98
C GLU A 231 23.68 40.70 -17.00
N LYS A 232 24.56 40.77 -15.98
CA LYS A 232 24.55 41.79 -14.91
C LYS A 232 23.17 42.00 -14.26
N ARG A 233 22.32 40.98 -14.27
CA ARG A 233 20.96 41.06 -13.69
C ARG A 233 20.96 41.13 -12.17
N LYS A 234 22.07 40.79 -11.53
CA LYS A 234 22.27 40.76 -10.07
C LYS A 234 21.94 42.11 -9.42
N GLU A 235 22.45 43.19 -10.02
CA GLU A 235 22.22 44.57 -9.56
C GLU A 235 20.77 45.03 -9.78
N LYS A 236 20.16 44.62 -10.90
CA LYS A 236 18.76 44.95 -11.21
C LYS A 236 17.79 44.21 -10.29
N LEU A 237 18.04 42.92 -10.04
CA LEU A 237 17.22 42.07 -9.18
C LEU A 237 17.29 42.52 -7.71
N ALA A 238 18.48 42.82 -7.19
CA ALA A 238 18.67 43.36 -5.84
C ALA A 238 17.89 44.67 -5.63
N LYS A 239 17.97 45.57 -6.63
CA LYS A 239 17.28 46.85 -6.61
C LYS A 239 15.75 46.71 -6.70
N THR A 240 15.23 45.69 -7.40
CA THR A 240 13.78 45.42 -7.51
C THR A 240 13.22 44.72 -6.27
N LEU A 241 14.00 43.84 -5.62
CA LEU A 241 13.55 43.06 -4.46
C LEU A 241 13.81 43.76 -3.12
N GLY A 242 14.49 44.91 -3.10
CA GLY A 242 14.79 45.64 -1.87
C GLY A 242 15.76 44.89 -0.93
N ILE A 243 16.53 43.95 -1.48
CA ILE A 243 17.48 43.13 -0.74
C ILE A 243 18.74 43.97 -0.47
N PRO A 244 19.22 44.11 0.78
CA PRO A 244 20.45 44.83 1.10
C PRO A 244 21.64 44.24 0.33
N GLU A 245 22.61 45.07 -0.07
CA GLU A 245 23.83 44.63 -0.81
C GLU A 245 24.63 43.53 -0.09
N THR A 246 24.35 43.28 1.19
CA THR A 246 25.00 42.31 2.06
C THR A 246 24.39 40.90 2.02
N GLU A 247 23.21 40.68 1.42
CA GLU A 247 22.60 39.35 1.30
C GLU A 247 23.08 38.60 0.03
N LYS A 248 23.37 37.29 0.17
CA LYS A 248 23.84 36.46 -0.95
C LYS A 248 22.69 36.18 -1.92
N ILE A 249 22.57 37.01 -2.96
CA ILE A 249 21.65 36.84 -4.12
C ILE A 249 21.82 35.46 -4.82
N GLU A 250 22.85 34.68 -4.49
CA GLU A 250 23.17 33.40 -5.12
C GLU A 250 22.17 32.28 -4.79
N ASP A 251 21.48 32.38 -3.65
CA ASP A 251 20.42 31.43 -3.25
C ASP A 251 19.05 31.79 -3.83
N THR A 252 18.87 33.03 -4.27
CA THR A 252 17.62 33.52 -4.88
C THR A 252 17.46 33.12 -6.35
N VAL A 253 18.54 32.70 -7.00
CA VAL A 253 18.58 32.37 -8.44
C VAL A 253 18.53 30.87 -8.70
N GLY A 254 18.99 30.07 -7.75
CA GLY A 254 19.08 28.62 -7.90
C GLY A 254 19.42 27.94 -6.59
N TYR A 255 18.59 26.98 -6.20
CA TYR A 255 18.73 26.18 -4.99
C TYR A 255 18.28 24.74 -5.27
N PHE A 256 19.05 23.78 -4.76
CA PHE A 256 18.66 22.38 -4.69
C PHE A 256 18.90 21.90 -3.26
N SER A 257 17.90 21.29 -2.65
CA SER A 257 17.99 20.77 -1.28
C SER A 257 18.96 19.60 -1.13
N GLY A 258 19.40 19.00 -2.24
CA GLY A 258 19.89 17.63 -2.24
C GLY A 258 18.74 16.63 -2.11
N PHE A 259 19.06 15.36 -2.31
CA PHE A 259 18.11 14.28 -2.09
C PHE A 259 18.19 13.75 -0.66
N THR A 260 17.03 13.66 -0.02
CA THR A 260 16.84 13.03 1.28
C THR A 260 15.73 11.99 1.21
N THR A 261 15.81 10.97 2.03
CA THR A 261 14.72 9.99 2.15
C THR A 261 13.56 10.61 2.93
N ASP A 262 12.36 10.55 2.37
CA ASP A 262 11.13 10.84 3.09
C ASP A 262 10.68 9.58 3.85
N ASP A 263 10.72 9.66 5.18
CA ASP A 263 10.43 8.54 6.09
C ASP A 263 8.97 8.08 6.06
N THR A 264 8.06 8.91 5.54
CA THR A 264 6.62 8.65 5.51
C THR A 264 6.22 8.00 4.20
N LEU A 265 6.70 8.55 3.08
CA LEU A 265 6.41 8.11 1.72
C LEU A 265 7.32 6.95 1.27
N MET A 266 8.45 6.77 1.94
CA MET A 266 9.49 5.79 1.60
C MET A 266 10.06 6.04 0.18
N MET A 267 10.30 7.31 -0.13
CA MET A 267 10.81 7.78 -1.42
C MET A 267 12.00 8.69 -1.22
N ILE A 268 12.88 8.78 -2.22
CA ILE A 268 13.92 9.81 -2.23
C ILE A 268 13.31 11.09 -2.78
N THR A 269 13.33 12.16 -1.99
CA THR A 269 12.72 13.44 -2.33
C THR A 269 13.75 14.56 -2.26
N GLY A 270 13.52 15.57 -3.09
CA GLY A 270 14.29 16.81 -3.07
C GLY A 270 13.47 17.92 -3.69
N ASN A 271 13.93 19.16 -3.55
CA ASN A 271 13.29 20.29 -4.19
C ASN A 271 14.32 21.19 -4.87
N ALA A 272 13.99 21.58 -6.10
CA ALA A 272 14.74 22.56 -6.86
C ALA A 272 13.93 23.86 -6.93
N LEU A 273 14.61 24.97 -6.74
CA LEU A 273 14.13 26.31 -7.04
C LEU A 273 15.11 26.92 -8.04
N ILE A 274 14.65 27.31 -9.22
CA ILE A 274 15.48 28.06 -10.17
C ILE A 274 14.69 29.28 -10.60
N ASP A 275 15.30 30.45 -10.45
CA ASP A 275 14.64 31.75 -10.58
C ASP A 275 13.40 31.84 -9.67
N HIS A 276 12.19 31.77 -10.25
CA HIS A 276 10.92 31.79 -9.51
C HIS A 276 10.15 30.47 -9.60
N ASP A 277 10.69 29.47 -10.31
CA ASP A 277 10.06 28.17 -10.50
C ASP A 277 10.53 27.18 -9.43
N LYS A 278 9.57 26.66 -8.65
CA LYS A 278 9.80 25.55 -7.72
C LYS A 278 9.31 24.24 -8.33
N LEU A 279 10.11 23.19 -8.21
CA LEU A 279 9.78 21.84 -8.65
C LEU A 279 10.23 20.83 -7.59
N PHE A 280 9.32 19.98 -7.14
CA PHE A 280 9.63 18.86 -6.27
C PHE A 280 10.05 17.65 -7.10
N LEU A 281 11.16 17.04 -6.70
CA LEU A 281 11.77 15.89 -7.35
C LEU A 281 11.52 14.66 -6.48
N VAL A 282 10.93 13.62 -7.04
CA VAL A 282 10.67 12.36 -6.34
C VAL A 282 11.25 11.21 -7.15
N ILE A 283 12.27 10.53 -6.63
CA ILE A 283 12.80 9.31 -7.24
C ILE A 283 12.07 8.11 -6.66
N THR A 284 11.50 7.31 -7.55
CA THR A 284 10.59 6.23 -7.18
C THR A 284 10.90 4.94 -7.95
N ASP A 285 10.77 3.80 -7.26
CA ASP A 285 10.99 2.49 -7.86
C ASP A 285 9.72 1.98 -8.56
N SER A 286 9.84 0.83 -9.23
CA SER A 286 8.71 0.23 -9.96
C SER A 286 7.58 -0.30 -9.05
N LEU A 287 7.74 -0.26 -7.73
CA LEU A 287 6.79 -0.80 -6.74
C LEU A 287 6.06 0.31 -6.00
N SER A 288 6.64 1.50 -5.92
CA SER A 288 6.08 2.61 -5.19
C SER A 288 4.79 3.13 -5.86
N ARG A 289 3.78 3.34 -5.02
CA ARG A 289 2.55 4.04 -5.42
C ARG A 289 2.89 5.52 -5.56
N TYR A 290 2.37 6.17 -6.59
CA TYR A 290 2.54 7.60 -6.77
C TYR A 290 1.52 8.26 -5.85
N GLU A 291 1.93 8.58 -4.62
CA GLU A 291 1.07 9.09 -3.53
C GLU A 291 0.66 10.54 -3.79
N ALA A 292 -0.12 10.72 -4.85
CA ALA A 292 -0.48 12.01 -5.39
C ALA A 292 -1.33 12.85 -4.43
N ARG A 293 -1.89 12.26 -3.36
CA ARG A 293 -2.61 12.98 -2.29
C ARG A 293 -1.70 13.95 -1.53
N GLU A 294 -0.46 13.55 -1.23
CA GLU A 294 0.48 14.37 -0.46
C GLU A 294 1.03 15.55 -1.28
N TRP A 295 1.06 15.41 -2.62
CA TRP A 295 1.65 16.41 -3.52
C TRP A 295 0.64 17.36 -4.15
N LYS A 296 -0.57 17.45 -3.60
CA LYS A 296 -1.69 18.20 -4.22
C LYS A 296 -1.40 19.69 -4.44
N ASP A 297 -0.56 20.30 -3.59
CA ASP A 297 -0.32 21.75 -3.58
C ASP A 297 0.97 22.15 -4.32
N PHE A 298 1.71 21.18 -4.89
CA PHE A 298 3.04 21.42 -5.43
C PHE A 298 3.24 20.82 -6.83
N PRO A 299 3.97 21.51 -7.73
CA PRO A 299 4.50 20.90 -8.94
C PRO A 299 5.50 19.80 -8.58
N VAL A 300 5.22 18.57 -8.97
CA VAL A 300 6.04 17.40 -8.67
C VAL A 300 6.38 16.63 -9.93
N ILE A 301 7.63 16.18 -10.04
CA ILE A 301 8.10 15.22 -11.04
C ILE A 301 8.50 13.92 -10.35
N PHE A 302 7.84 12.82 -10.73
CA PHE A 302 8.20 11.48 -10.33
C PHE A 302 9.16 10.89 -11.37
N ILE A 303 10.38 10.59 -10.95
CA ILE A 303 11.44 10.09 -11.80
C ILE A 303 11.63 8.62 -11.49
N THR A 304 11.49 7.78 -12.51
CA THR A 304 11.52 6.33 -12.36
C THR A 304 12.39 5.67 -13.42
N GLU A 305 12.80 4.44 -13.16
CA GLU A 305 13.72 3.70 -14.01
C GLU A 305 13.06 3.15 -15.28
N ARG A 306 11.74 2.94 -15.25
CA ARG A 306 10.97 2.35 -16.36
C ARG A 306 9.61 3.02 -16.48
N ILE A 307 9.06 3.05 -17.69
CA ILE A 307 7.73 3.59 -17.94
C ILE A 307 6.70 2.78 -17.12
N PRO A 308 5.89 3.42 -16.26
CA PRO A 308 4.86 2.73 -15.51
C PRO A 308 3.86 2.04 -16.45
N LYS A 309 3.52 0.78 -16.20
CA LYS A 309 2.60 0.02 -17.06
C LYS A 309 1.23 0.68 -17.20
N TRP A 310 0.80 1.35 -16.14
CA TRP A 310 -0.48 2.02 -16.07
C TRP A 310 -0.48 3.42 -16.70
N ILE A 311 0.63 3.91 -17.24
CA ILE A 311 0.73 5.30 -17.74
C ILE A 311 -0.36 5.62 -18.79
N ARG A 312 -0.83 4.62 -19.54
CA ARG A 312 -1.92 4.77 -20.54
C ARG A 312 -3.33 4.56 -19.99
N ASN A 313 -3.45 4.19 -18.71
CA ASN A 313 -4.69 3.90 -18.00
C ASN A 313 -4.86 4.83 -16.80
N ILE A 314 -4.31 6.06 -16.87
CA ILE A 314 -4.22 6.95 -15.72
C ILE A 314 -5.59 7.30 -15.12
N ASP A 315 -6.59 7.50 -15.97
CA ASP A 315 -7.97 7.77 -15.54
C ASP A 315 -8.58 6.63 -14.74
N VAL A 316 -8.13 5.40 -14.99
CA VAL A 316 -8.57 4.21 -14.26
C VAL A 316 -7.86 4.14 -12.92
N VAL A 317 -6.53 4.29 -12.92
CA VAL A 317 -5.69 4.18 -11.72
C VAL A 317 -6.00 5.25 -10.68
N PHE A 318 -6.31 6.46 -11.14
CA PHE A 318 -6.54 7.61 -10.28
C PHE A 318 -8.00 8.08 -10.29
N LYS A 319 -8.93 7.21 -10.70
CA LYS A 319 -10.37 7.51 -10.72
C LYS A 319 -10.88 8.04 -9.36
N ASP A 320 -10.40 7.42 -8.28
CA ASP A 320 -10.78 7.75 -6.90
C ASP A 320 -9.73 8.63 -6.19
N ALA A 321 -8.82 9.23 -6.96
CA ALA A 321 -7.89 10.21 -6.41
C ALA A 321 -8.64 11.48 -6.00
N TYR A 322 -8.41 11.94 -4.77
CA TYR A 322 -8.92 13.21 -4.29
C TYR A 322 -7.77 14.10 -3.78
N PRO A 323 -7.57 15.32 -4.30
CA PRO A 323 -8.18 15.89 -5.52
C PRO A 323 -7.90 15.07 -6.80
N LYS A 324 -8.59 15.36 -7.91
CA LYS A 324 -8.39 14.65 -9.19
C LYS A 324 -6.99 14.90 -9.75
N ILE A 325 -6.46 13.99 -10.58
CA ILE A 325 -5.14 14.21 -11.22
C ILE A 325 -5.11 15.48 -12.05
N SER A 326 -6.16 15.77 -12.83
CA SER A 326 -6.26 16.99 -13.65
C SER A 326 -6.17 18.29 -12.83
N GLU A 327 -6.41 18.23 -11.53
CA GLU A 327 -6.35 19.37 -10.62
C GLU A 327 -4.96 19.53 -9.98
N ARG A 328 -4.02 18.62 -10.26
CA ARG A 328 -2.67 18.59 -9.70
C ARG A 328 -1.62 18.92 -10.76
N LYS A 329 -0.45 19.37 -10.32
CA LYS A 329 0.71 19.58 -11.20
C LYS A 329 1.66 18.39 -11.06
N MET A 330 1.47 17.37 -11.88
CA MET A 330 2.25 16.14 -11.84
C MET A 330 2.96 15.88 -13.17
N ALA A 331 4.19 15.40 -13.07
CA ALA A 331 4.96 14.89 -14.19
C ALA A 331 5.57 13.54 -13.81
N ILE A 332 5.79 12.70 -14.81
CA ILE A 332 6.47 11.41 -14.68
C ILE A 332 7.57 11.38 -15.73
N ALA A 333 8.80 11.10 -15.34
CA ALA A 333 9.92 11.04 -16.27
C ALA A 333 10.72 9.75 -16.13
N VAL A 334 11.14 9.22 -17.27
CA VAL A 334 12.08 8.12 -17.39
C VAL A 334 13.30 8.65 -18.14
N PRO A 335 14.45 8.84 -17.46
CA PRO A 335 15.64 9.43 -18.08
C PRO A 335 16.01 8.75 -19.41
N ASN A 336 16.41 9.55 -20.41
CA ASN A 336 16.74 9.13 -21.76
C ASN A 336 15.63 8.40 -22.54
N GLN A 337 14.38 8.41 -22.07
CA GLN A 337 13.26 7.73 -22.73
C GLN A 337 12.09 8.68 -23.02
N VAL A 338 11.28 9.01 -22.02
CA VAL A 338 10.05 9.78 -22.19
C VAL A 338 9.67 10.50 -20.88
N ALA A 339 8.97 11.62 -21.01
CA ALA A 339 8.30 12.27 -19.90
C ALA A 339 6.82 12.50 -20.24
N TYR A 340 5.98 12.45 -19.22
CA TYR A 340 4.56 12.75 -19.26
C TYR A 340 4.28 13.88 -18.28
N SER A 341 3.46 14.86 -18.63
CA SER A 341 3.03 15.90 -17.70
C SER A 341 1.65 16.45 -18.01
N ASN A 342 0.90 16.77 -16.97
CA ASN A 342 -0.39 17.46 -17.08
C ASN A 342 -0.28 18.99 -16.86
N PHE A 343 0.95 19.51 -16.76
CA PHE A 343 1.19 20.93 -16.58
C PHE A 343 2.41 21.38 -17.39
N LYS A 344 2.52 22.69 -17.58
CA LYS A 344 3.65 23.31 -18.29
C LYS A 344 4.36 24.24 -17.32
N GLN A 345 5.65 23.97 -17.09
CA GLN A 345 6.54 24.79 -16.26
C GLN A 345 7.94 24.80 -16.89
N GLU A 346 8.59 25.96 -16.92
CA GLU A 346 9.88 26.12 -17.60
C GLU A 346 10.97 25.26 -16.95
N LEU A 347 11.03 25.24 -15.61
CA LEU A 347 11.97 24.39 -14.88
C LEU A 347 11.78 22.88 -15.18
N LEU A 348 10.54 22.42 -15.30
CA LEU A 348 10.25 21.03 -15.68
C LEU A 348 10.85 20.70 -17.05
N PHE A 349 10.58 21.51 -18.08
CA PHE A 349 11.10 21.28 -19.43
C PHE A 349 12.63 21.33 -19.47
N LYS A 350 13.24 22.29 -18.76
CA LYS A 350 14.71 22.38 -18.62
C LYS A 350 15.29 21.11 -18.01
N LEU A 351 14.70 20.61 -16.93
CA LEU A 351 15.15 19.38 -16.26
C LEU A 351 15.01 18.17 -17.17
N VAL A 352 13.83 17.96 -17.76
CA VAL A 352 13.56 16.83 -18.66
C VAL A 352 14.54 16.81 -19.85
N ASN A 353 14.85 17.98 -20.42
CA ASN A 353 15.85 18.09 -21.47
C ASN A 353 17.27 17.69 -21.01
N GLN A 354 17.69 18.10 -19.81
CA GLN A 354 19.00 17.68 -19.26
C GLN A 354 19.03 16.19 -18.92
N LEU A 355 17.88 15.56 -18.66
CA LEU A 355 17.73 14.11 -18.52
C LEU A 355 17.72 13.36 -19.86
N GLY A 356 18.00 14.04 -20.98
CA GLY A 356 18.11 13.43 -22.31
C GLY A 356 16.77 13.14 -22.99
N ILE A 357 15.67 13.69 -22.50
CA ILE A 357 14.33 13.46 -23.03
C ILE A 357 13.97 14.62 -23.96
N ARG A 358 13.63 14.29 -25.22
CA ARG A 358 13.40 15.30 -26.28
C ARG A 358 11.99 15.87 -26.28
N GLU A 359 11.01 15.13 -25.78
CA GLU A 359 9.60 15.48 -25.85
C GLU A 359 8.89 15.09 -24.54
N VAL A 360 8.01 15.98 -24.08
CA VAL A 360 7.09 15.74 -22.97
C VAL A 360 5.70 15.52 -23.56
N VAL A 361 5.13 14.34 -23.31
CA VAL A 361 3.78 13.98 -23.71
C VAL A 361 2.79 14.46 -22.65
N GLU A 362 1.54 14.75 -23.06
CA GLU A 362 0.48 15.02 -22.10
C GLU A 362 0.16 13.76 -21.27
N LEU A 363 0.03 13.94 -19.96
CA LEU A 363 -0.21 12.86 -18.99
C LEU A 363 -1.69 12.46 -18.92
#